data_AF-A0A6I3JCA7-F1
#
_entry.id   AF-A0A6I3JCA7-F1
#
_cell.length_a   1.000
_cell.length_b   1.000
_cell.length_c   1.000
_cell.angle_alpha   90.00
_cell.angle_beta   90.00
_cell.angle_gamma   90.00
#
_symmetry.space_group_name_H-M   'P 1'
#
loop_
_entity.id
_entity.type
_entity.pdbx_description
1 polymer ?
#
loop_
_entity_poly.entity_id
_entity_poly.type
_entity_poly.pdbx_seq_one_letter_code
_entity_poly.pdbx_strand_id
1 'polypeptide(L)'
;MADDIVTAALESLAAGKLCRSAAVDLVPRSPGLYAFHGDGAAWSSLGLVPDFESQPLYVGKAERSLNGRDVGTHFATGKTGSSTVRRSLAALLVDELLLIAVPRNQTKPDGSANFALDSASDERLSAWMDERLALSTWVKPDGVVVDEVETEVVRRLRPPLNLDKVGEPRTRLREARRRMADVARAWGPALPAADEAQGFVAPEVPELSGSESFDGLDACVTDFWRFAMSDLRTNAVRGYLAEFLVARAVGATGRRVEWDPYDVTAPDGTRIEVKSAGYLQAWAQRKLSTPMFRVAAASAWNAETGSWSAERQFNADVYVFCLQTAKTHEDYDPLDVSQWQFYVADRMRIERRSAVSMGLPALAALAGQPVLYADLRAAVVAAAEAGRVS
;
A
#
# COMPACT_ATOMS: atom_id res chain seq x y z
N MET A 1 -2.11 33.17 -30.89
CA MET A 1 -0.98 33.58 -30.05
C MET A 1 0.06 34.27 -30.92
N ALA A 2 0.69 35.33 -30.43
CA ALA A 2 1.85 35.89 -31.13
C ALA A 2 2.97 34.84 -31.11
N ASP A 3 3.45 34.43 -32.29
CA ASP A 3 4.54 33.46 -32.47
C ASP A 3 5.77 33.83 -31.61
N ASP A 4 5.98 35.13 -31.38
CA ASP A 4 6.97 35.72 -30.48
C ASP A 4 6.97 35.11 -29.07
N ILE A 5 5.79 34.82 -28.49
CA ILE A 5 5.69 34.25 -27.13
C ILE A 5 6.22 32.82 -27.11
N VAL A 6 5.91 32.06 -28.15
CA VAL A 6 6.36 30.67 -28.30
C VAL A 6 7.86 30.66 -28.53
N THR A 7 8.37 31.55 -29.39
CA THR A 7 9.80 31.72 -29.63
C THR A 7 10.54 32.08 -28.33
N ALA A 8 10.03 33.03 -27.54
CA ALA A 8 10.60 33.37 -26.24
C ALA A 8 10.59 32.18 -25.26
N ALA A 9 9.53 31.36 -25.28
CA ALA A 9 9.48 30.14 -24.48
C ALA A 9 10.52 29.10 -24.93
N LEU A 10 10.69 28.90 -26.24
CA LEU A 10 11.70 28.00 -26.80
C LEU A 10 13.12 28.44 -26.43
N GLU A 11 13.42 29.73 -26.60
CA GLU A 11 14.72 30.31 -26.24
C GLU A 11 15.01 30.16 -24.74
N SER A 12 14.03 30.47 -23.88
CA SER A 12 14.18 30.33 -22.42
C SER A 12 14.37 28.89 -21.98
N LEU A 13 13.71 27.92 -22.64
CA LEU A 13 13.86 26.50 -22.32
C LEU A 13 15.15 25.90 -22.88
N ALA A 14 15.72 26.48 -23.94
CA ALA A 14 17.05 26.14 -24.45
C ALA A 14 18.18 26.77 -23.62
N ALA A 15 17.92 27.94 -23.02
CA ALA A 15 18.84 28.65 -22.14
C ALA A 15 19.02 27.96 -20.77
N GLY A 16 20.03 28.43 -20.02
CA GLY A 16 20.36 28.11 -18.63
C GLY A 16 19.74 26.83 -18.01
N LYS A 17 20.53 25.75 -17.97
CA LYS A 17 20.15 24.49 -17.33
C LYS A 17 20.58 24.48 -15.86
N LEU A 18 19.63 24.38 -14.94
CA LEU A 18 19.86 24.33 -13.50
C LEU A 18 19.92 22.88 -13.02
N CYS A 19 20.95 22.53 -12.24
CA CYS A 19 20.91 21.28 -11.48
C CYS A 19 19.86 21.36 -10.36
N ARG A 20 19.48 20.21 -9.78
CA ARG A 20 18.45 20.16 -8.73
C ARG A 20 18.71 21.07 -7.55
N SER A 21 19.92 21.05 -7.00
CA SER A 21 20.26 21.87 -5.83
C SER A 21 20.06 23.36 -6.11
N ALA A 22 20.45 23.83 -7.31
CA ALA A 22 20.26 25.22 -7.72
C ALA A 22 18.79 25.56 -8.04
N ALA A 23 18.03 24.61 -8.59
CA ALA A 23 16.64 24.82 -8.99
C ALA A 23 15.72 25.15 -7.80
N VAL A 24 15.99 24.62 -6.60
CA VAL A 24 15.18 24.88 -5.40
C VAL A 24 15.12 26.37 -5.06
N ASP A 25 16.25 27.07 -5.20
CA ASP A 25 16.37 28.48 -4.81
C ASP A 25 16.11 29.44 -5.97
N LEU A 26 16.45 29.04 -7.21
CA LEU A 26 16.44 29.92 -8.37
C LEU A 26 15.17 29.86 -9.21
N VAL A 27 14.37 28.80 -9.08
CA VAL A 27 13.14 28.69 -9.86
C VAL A 27 12.09 29.70 -9.34
N PRO A 28 11.45 30.49 -10.21
CA PRO A 28 10.45 31.47 -9.79
C PRO A 28 9.19 30.83 -9.20
N ARG A 29 8.54 31.51 -8.25
CA ARG A 29 7.23 31.11 -7.70
C ARG A 29 6.05 31.54 -8.59
N SER A 30 6.20 31.47 -9.91
CA SER A 30 5.22 31.96 -10.89
C SER A 30 4.75 30.85 -11.83
N PRO A 31 3.57 30.95 -12.47
CA PRO A 31 3.15 30.03 -13.52
C PRO A 31 4.11 30.04 -14.71
N GLY A 32 4.20 28.94 -15.44
CA GLY A 32 5.12 28.83 -16.56
C GLY A 32 5.27 27.43 -17.14
N LEU A 33 6.32 27.26 -17.94
CA LEU A 33 6.76 25.98 -18.46
C LEU A 33 8.08 25.55 -17.81
N TYR A 34 8.31 24.26 -17.75
CA TYR A 34 9.58 23.67 -17.36
C TYR A 34 9.98 22.56 -18.33
N ALA A 35 11.27 22.35 -18.49
CA ALA A 35 11.81 21.27 -19.30
C ALA A 35 12.90 20.49 -18.53
N PHE A 36 12.88 19.17 -18.67
CA PHE A 36 13.96 18.31 -18.20
C PHE A 36 14.91 18.01 -19.36
N HIS A 37 16.19 18.22 -19.10
CA HIS A 37 17.29 17.96 -20.02
C HIS A 37 18.15 16.85 -19.45
N GLY A 38 18.53 15.87 -20.27
CA GLY A 38 19.46 14.81 -19.88
C GLY A 38 20.86 15.08 -20.41
N ASP A 39 21.89 14.66 -19.66
CA ASP A 39 23.25 14.53 -20.18
C ASP A 39 23.37 13.36 -21.17
N GLY A 40 24.54 13.18 -21.79
CA GLY A 40 24.74 12.10 -22.76
C GLY A 40 24.48 10.69 -22.19
N ALA A 41 24.79 10.48 -20.91
CA ALA A 41 24.51 9.23 -20.23
C ALA A 41 23.00 9.00 -20.05
N ALA A 42 22.23 10.05 -19.72
CA ALA A 42 20.79 9.99 -19.59
C ALA A 42 20.12 9.51 -20.89
N TRP A 43 20.53 10.08 -22.04
CA TRP A 43 20.02 9.66 -23.34
C TRP A 43 20.37 8.19 -23.65
N SER A 44 21.60 7.78 -23.34
CA SER A 44 22.05 6.40 -23.50
C SER A 44 21.26 5.42 -22.63
N SER A 45 21.12 5.68 -21.33
CA SER A 45 20.36 4.86 -20.37
C SER A 45 18.88 4.72 -20.78
N LEU A 46 18.28 5.79 -21.31
CA LEU A 46 16.90 5.74 -21.81
C LEU A 46 16.78 5.02 -23.18
N GLY A 47 17.91 4.69 -23.81
CA GLY A 47 17.97 4.14 -25.16
C GLY A 47 17.34 5.08 -26.19
N LEU A 48 17.58 6.38 -26.04
CA LEU A 48 17.05 7.45 -26.89
C LEU A 48 18.21 8.16 -27.59
N VAL A 49 17.92 8.75 -28.74
CA VAL A 49 18.87 9.60 -29.49
C VAL A 49 18.19 10.96 -29.68
N PRO A 50 18.87 12.08 -29.36
CA PRO A 50 18.31 13.40 -29.59
C PRO A 50 18.24 13.71 -31.10
N ASP A 51 17.14 14.32 -31.53
CA ASP A 51 16.95 14.79 -32.91
C ASP A 51 17.79 16.04 -33.22
N PHE A 52 18.10 16.84 -32.18
CA PHE A 52 18.90 18.05 -32.27
C PHE A 52 19.59 18.36 -30.94
N GLU A 53 20.61 19.22 -30.99
CA GLU A 53 21.37 19.62 -29.81
C GLU A 53 20.47 20.32 -28.78
N SER A 54 20.59 19.93 -27.50
CA SER A 54 19.76 20.45 -26.41
C SER A 54 18.26 20.20 -26.56
N GLN A 55 17.84 19.19 -27.33
CA GLN A 55 16.47 18.69 -27.24
C GLN A 55 16.15 18.31 -25.78
N PRO A 56 15.04 18.77 -25.18
CA PRO A 56 14.66 18.31 -23.85
C PRO A 56 14.04 16.91 -23.90
N LEU A 57 14.23 16.14 -22.83
CA LEU A 57 13.57 14.85 -22.64
C LEU A 57 12.07 15.01 -22.40
N TYR A 58 11.67 16.06 -21.68
CA TYR A 58 10.29 16.33 -21.29
C TYR A 58 10.03 17.83 -21.17
N VAL A 59 8.83 18.27 -21.54
CA VAL A 59 8.32 19.63 -21.27
C VAL A 59 6.98 19.51 -20.55
N GLY A 60 6.79 20.28 -19.49
CA GLY A 60 5.53 20.35 -18.76
C GLY A 60 5.15 21.78 -18.41
N LYS A 61 3.91 21.95 -17.94
CA LYS A 61 3.37 23.23 -17.45
C LYS A 61 3.20 23.22 -15.94
N ALA A 62 3.41 24.39 -15.33
CA ALA A 62 3.04 24.68 -13.96
C ALA A 62 2.01 25.81 -13.97
N GLU A 63 0.76 25.50 -13.65
CA GLU A 63 -0.35 26.47 -13.76
C GLU A 63 -0.36 27.48 -12.61
N ARG A 64 0.19 27.09 -11.46
CA ARG A 64 0.21 27.95 -10.26
C ARG A 64 1.61 28.46 -9.93
N SER A 65 2.61 27.59 -9.96
CA SER A 65 3.96 27.97 -9.53
C SER A 65 5.01 26.97 -10.00
N LEU A 66 6.04 27.45 -10.69
CA LEU A 66 7.20 26.66 -11.10
C LEU A 66 7.95 26.14 -9.86
N ASN A 67 8.19 26.97 -8.83
CA ASN A 67 8.78 26.53 -7.55
C ASN A 67 7.74 25.99 -6.55
N GLY A 68 6.64 25.45 -7.08
CA GLY A 68 5.56 24.87 -6.29
C GLY A 68 5.58 23.34 -6.29
N ARG A 69 4.39 22.78 -6.07
CA ARG A 69 4.16 21.32 -6.11
C ARG A 69 4.54 20.72 -7.47
N ASP A 70 4.59 21.47 -8.55
CA ASP A 70 4.76 20.90 -9.90
C ASP A 70 6.23 20.53 -10.21
N VAL A 71 7.20 21.43 -10.03
CA VAL A 71 8.63 21.07 -10.19
C VAL A 71 9.16 20.34 -8.95
N GLY A 72 8.78 20.78 -7.74
CA GLY A 72 9.23 20.15 -6.50
C GLY A 72 8.77 18.69 -6.35
N THR A 73 7.54 18.34 -6.77
CA THR A 73 7.05 16.94 -6.67
C THR A 73 7.65 16.04 -7.74
N HIS A 74 7.89 16.57 -8.95
CA HIS A 74 8.48 15.78 -10.04
C HIS A 74 9.99 15.58 -9.85
N PHE A 75 10.68 16.58 -9.29
CA PHE A 75 12.13 16.53 -9.14
C PHE A 75 12.59 16.07 -7.74
N ALA A 76 11.88 16.40 -6.66
CA ALA A 76 12.41 16.22 -5.30
C ALA A 76 11.75 15.16 -4.41
N THR A 77 10.46 14.86 -4.55
CA THR A 77 9.73 14.18 -3.43
C THR A 77 9.57 12.67 -3.53
N GLY A 78 10.14 11.98 -4.52
CA GLY A 78 10.03 10.52 -4.55
C GLY A 78 8.58 10.00 -4.76
N LYS A 79 7.73 10.72 -5.51
CA LYS A 79 6.28 10.39 -5.64
C LYS A 79 5.90 10.01 -7.06
N THR A 80 6.48 8.93 -7.58
CA THR A 80 6.27 8.48 -8.97
C THR A 80 4.79 8.29 -9.33
N GLY A 81 3.97 7.80 -8.42
CA GLY A 81 2.52 7.62 -8.63
C GLY A 81 1.76 8.91 -9.00
N SER A 82 2.31 10.09 -8.68
CA SER A 82 1.72 11.40 -9.00
C SER A 82 2.43 12.15 -10.12
N SER A 83 3.50 11.60 -10.71
CA SER A 83 4.34 12.27 -11.70
C SER A 83 4.36 11.54 -13.04
N THR A 84 3.88 12.21 -14.09
CA THR A 84 3.89 11.66 -15.45
C THR A 84 5.30 11.42 -15.96
N VAL A 85 6.23 12.37 -15.75
CA VAL A 85 7.63 12.23 -16.18
C VAL A 85 8.37 11.13 -15.42
N ARG A 86 8.20 11.03 -14.09
CA ARG A 86 8.84 9.96 -13.31
C ARG A 86 8.34 8.58 -13.74
N ARG A 87 7.04 8.43 -14.06
CA ARG A 87 6.53 7.16 -14.61
C ARG A 87 7.12 6.83 -15.98
N SER A 88 7.34 7.84 -16.83
CA SER A 88 8.00 7.64 -18.13
C SER A 88 9.47 7.23 -17.96
N LEU A 89 10.23 7.88 -17.07
CA LEU A 89 11.61 7.53 -16.74
C LEU A 89 11.69 6.13 -16.10
N ALA A 90 10.89 5.86 -15.07
CA ALA A 90 10.84 4.57 -14.40
C ALA A 90 10.57 3.42 -15.36
N ALA A 91 9.66 3.62 -16.33
CA ALA A 91 9.34 2.59 -17.31
C ALA A 91 10.47 2.29 -18.30
N LEU A 92 11.35 3.26 -18.57
CA LEU A 92 12.50 3.07 -19.45
C LEU A 92 13.75 2.58 -18.70
N LEU A 93 13.86 2.90 -17.41
CA LEU A 93 15.01 2.59 -16.55
C LEU A 93 14.78 1.42 -15.59
N VAL A 94 13.66 0.70 -15.74
CA VAL A 94 13.25 -0.36 -14.79
C VAL A 94 14.34 -1.42 -14.61
N ASP A 95 14.96 -1.87 -15.70
CA ASP A 95 15.97 -2.93 -15.65
C ASP A 95 17.32 -2.37 -15.17
N GLU A 96 17.72 -1.18 -15.62
CA GLU A 96 18.99 -0.54 -15.26
C GLU A 96 19.06 -0.17 -13.77
N LEU A 97 17.94 0.33 -13.21
CA LEU A 97 17.87 0.78 -11.82
C LEU A 97 17.19 -0.25 -10.90
N LEU A 98 16.85 -1.44 -11.42
CA LEU A 98 16.16 -2.52 -10.70
C LEU A 98 14.92 -1.99 -9.97
N LEU A 99 14.02 -1.32 -10.69
CA LEU A 99 12.87 -0.64 -10.09
C LEU A 99 11.69 -1.58 -9.87
N ILE A 100 11.07 -1.47 -8.70
CA ILE A 100 9.89 -2.26 -8.32
C ILE A 100 8.64 -1.39 -8.45
N ALA A 101 7.78 -1.73 -9.40
CA ALA A 101 6.50 -1.07 -9.59
C ALA A 101 5.46 -1.57 -8.58
N VAL A 102 4.75 -0.65 -7.96
CA VAL A 102 3.71 -0.93 -6.95
C VAL A 102 2.43 -0.13 -7.26
N PRO A 103 1.25 -0.53 -6.75
CA PRO A 103 0.04 0.28 -6.84
C PRO A 103 0.25 1.63 -6.18
N ARG A 104 -0.30 2.69 -6.78
CA ARG A 104 -0.24 4.05 -6.21
C ARG A 104 -0.87 4.12 -4.82
N ASN A 105 -1.91 3.33 -4.59
CA ASN A 105 -2.49 3.11 -3.28
C ASN A 105 -2.33 1.64 -2.89
N GLN A 106 -1.33 1.34 -2.07
CA GLN A 106 -1.04 -0.02 -1.64
C GLN A 106 -2.11 -0.60 -0.70
N THR A 107 -2.84 0.25 0.03
CA THR A 107 -3.92 -0.20 0.94
C THR A 107 -5.22 -0.51 0.20
N LYS A 108 -5.41 0.10 -0.98
CA LYS A 108 -6.52 -0.18 -1.88
C LYS A 108 -6.07 0.02 -3.33
N PRO A 109 -5.45 -1.00 -3.94
CA PRO A 109 -5.04 -0.95 -5.34
C PRO A 109 -6.24 -0.63 -6.22
N ASP A 110 -6.13 0.42 -7.02
CA ASP A 110 -7.21 0.93 -7.88
C ASP A 110 -7.16 0.33 -9.30
N GLY A 111 -6.18 -0.53 -9.57
CA GLY A 111 -5.93 -1.10 -10.89
C GLY A 111 -5.51 -0.06 -11.94
N SER A 112 -5.12 1.14 -11.52
CA SER A 112 -4.82 2.24 -12.44
C SER A 112 -3.56 1.97 -13.27
N ALA A 113 -3.54 2.53 -14.49
CA ALA A 113 -2.33 2.62 -15.31
C ALA A 113 -1.24 3.53 -14.69
N ASN A 114 -1.58 4.30 -13.65
CA ASN A 114 -0.63 5.17 -12.95
C ASN A 114 -0.01 4.44 -11.75
N PHE A 115 0.95 3.55 -12.03
CA PHE A 115 1.76 2.88 -11.01
C PHE A 115 2.64 3.86 -10.22
N ALA A 116 3.03 3.45 -9.01
CA ALA A 116 4.08 4.06 -8.21
C ALA A 116 5.30 3.12 -8.14
N LEU A 117 6.33 3.54 -7.42
CA LEU A 117 7.46 2.71 -7.06
C LEU A 117 7.43 2.45 -5.55
N ASP A 118 8.06 1.35 -5.10
CA ASP A 118 8.37 1.20 -3.69
C ASP A 118 9.38 2.28 -3.24
N SER A 119 9.55 2.43 -1.93
CA SER A 119 10.37 3.52 -1.38
C SER A 119 11.82 3.47 -1.88
N ALA A 120 12.44 2.29 -1.89
CA ALA A 120 13.83 2.13 -2.31
C ALA A 120 14.02 2.39 -3.81
N SER A 121 13.08 1.98 -4.66
CA SER A 121 13.12 2.25 -6.10
C SER A 121 12.88 3.73 -6.42
N ASP A 122 11.98 4.41 -5.68
CA ASP A 122 11.77 5.85 -5.87
C ASP A 122 12.99 6.67 -5.41
N GLU A 123 13.73 6.21 -4.40
CA GLU A 123 15.03 6.78 -4.01
C GLU A 123 16.08 6.60 -5.10
N ARG A 124 16.23 5.39 -5.67
CA ARG A 124 17.15 5.14 -6.80
C ARG A 124 16.82 6.00 -8.02
N LEU A 125 15.54 6.10 -8.38
CA LEU A 125 15.11 6.98 -9.46
C LEU A 125 15.39 8.45 -9.15
N SER A 126 15.20 8.90 -7.90
CA SER A 126 15.52 10.27 -7.49
C SER A 126 17.02 10.55 -7.64
N ALA A 127 17.89 9.66 -7.17
CA ALA A 127 19.34 9.81 -7.29
C ALA A 127 19.79 9.89 -8.75
N TRP A 128 19.25 9.01 -9.62
CA TRP A 128 19.52 9.07 -11.05
C TRP A 128 19.04 10.39 -11.67
N MET A 129 17.83 10.85 -11.34
CA MET A 129 17.33 12.14 -11.85
C MET A 129 18.20 13.31 -11.40
N ASP A 130 18.71 13.29 -10.18
CA ASP A 130 19.56 14.35 -9.62
C ASP A 130 20.92 14.42 -10.30
N GLU A 131 21.50 13.26 -10.60
CA GLU A 131 22.80 13.13 -11.24
C GLU A 131 22.72 13.46 -12.74
N ARG A 132 21.65 13.03 -13.41
CA ARG A 132 21.58 12.97 -14.88
C ARG A 132 20.74 14.07 -15.52
N LEU A 133 19.87 14.74 -14.74
CA LEU A 133 18.94 15.71 -15.29
C LEU A 133 19.23 17.14 -14.81
N ALA A 134 18.96 18.08 -15.71
CA ALA A 134 18.90 19.49 -15.43
C ALA A 134 17.52 20.06 -15.81
N LEU A 135 17.16 21.17 -15.19
CA LEU A 135 15.88 21.86 -15.35
C LEU A 135 16.10 23.21 -16.03
N SER A 136 15.30 23.53 -17.04
CA SER A 136 15.11 24.90 -17.51
C SER A 136 13.65 25.32 -17.34
N THR A 137 13.40 26.62 -17.24
CA THR A 137 12.04 27.15 -17.03
C THR A 137 11.78 28.37 -17.89
N TRP A 138 10.50 28.63 -18.14
CA TRP A 138 10.02 29.86 -18.76
C TRP A 138 8.84 30.38 -17.94
N VAL A 139 8.91 31.63 -17.51
CA VAL A 139 7.85 32.27 -16.74
C VAL A 139 6.79 32.81 -17.68
N LYS A 140 5.53 32.48 -17.41
CA LYS A 140 4.37 32.91 -18.19
C LYS A 140 4.14 34.42 -18.02
N PRO A 141 4.10 35.22 -19.11
CA PRO A 141 3.64 36.60 -19.06
C PRO A 141 2.15 36.72 -18.71
N ASP A 142 1.74 37.91 -18.26
CA ASP A 142 0.34 38.21 -17.99
C ASP A 142 -0.51 38.13 -19.27
N GLY A 143 -1.78 37.72 -19.14
CA GLY A 143 -2.70 37.56 -20.26
C GLY A 143 -2.47 36.33 -21.16
N VAL A 144 -1.35 35.60 -20.98
CA VAL A 144 -1.04 34.40 -21.78
C VAL A 144 -1.71 33.14 -21.21
N VAL A 145 -2.25 32.28 -22.08
CA VAL A 145 -2.75 30.95 -21.72
C VAL A 145 -1.62 29.93 -21.83
N VAL A 146 -1.12 29.44 -20.69
CA VAL A 146 0.08 28.56 -20.66
C VAL A 146 -0.11 27.24 -21.40
N ASP A 147 -1.33 26.69 -21.42
CA ASP A 147 -1.62 25.42 -22.10
C ASP A 147 -1.47 25.52 -23.63
N GLU A 148 -1.85 26.66 -24.21
CA GLU A 148 -1.69 26.90 -25.63
C GLU A 148 -0.20 26.98 -26.01
N VAL A 149 0.58 27.72 -25.21
CA VAL A 149 2.04 27.82 -25.40
C VAL A 149 2.72 26.46 -25.20
N GLU A 150 2.36 25.71 -24.15
CA GLU A 150 2.87 24.35 -23.92
C GLU A 150 2.58 23.44 -25.12
N THR A 151 1.37 23.50 -25.66
CA THR A 151 0.97 22.69 -26.82
C THR A 151 1.83 23.00 -28.05
N GLU A 152 2.10 24.28 -28.30
CA GLU A 152 2.96 24.70 -29.41
C GLU A 152 4.42 24.29 -29.20
N VAL A 153 4.96 24.54 -28.00
CA VAL A 153 6.33 24.18 -27.63
C VAL A 153 6.57 22.68 -27.70
N VAL A 154 5.67 21.86 -27.14
CA VAL A 154 5.77 20.39 -27.18
C VAL A 154 5.71 19.87 -28.62
N ARG A 155 4.88 20.48 -29.48
CA ARG A 155 4.78 20.08 -30.89
C ARG A 155 6.05 20.40 -31.68
N ARG A 156 6.71 21.52 -31.40
CA ARG A 156 7.96 21.95 -32.06
C ARG A 156 9.17 21.16 -31.56
N LEU A 157 9.33 21.00 -30.24
CA LEU A 157 10.48 20.33 -29.64
C LEU A 157 10.38 18.80 -29.69
N ARG A 158 9.15 18.27 -29.85
CA ARG A 158 8.82 16.84 -29.85
C ARG A 158 9.57 16.04 -28.75
N PRO A 159 9.49 16.41 -27.46
CA PRO A 159 10.23 15.71 -26.42
C PRO A 159 9.83 14.22 -26.35
N PRO A 160 10.78 13.29 -26.19
CA PRO A 160 10.51 11.86 -26.28
C PRO A 160 9.68 11.32 -25.10
N LEU A 161 9.70 11.97 -23.92
CA LEU A 161 8.97 11.53 -22.74
C LEU A 161 7.55 12.11 -22.61
N ASN A 162 7.19 13.10 -23.45
CA ASN A 162 5.82 13.60 -23.54
C ASN A 162 4.94 12.59 -24.30
N LEU A 163 3.85 12.16 -23.67
CA LEU A 163 2.92 11.18 -24.25
C LEU A 163 1.90 11.79 -25.21
N ASP A 164 1.52 13.04 -24.95
CA ASP A 164 0.47 13.77 -25.65
C ASP A 164 1.06 15.07 -26.24
N LYS A 165 0.35 15.70 -27.17
CA LYS A 165 0.74 16.97 -27.85
C LYS A 165 2.01 16.91 -28.72
N VAL A 166 2.63 15.75 -28.90
CA VAL A 166 3.87 15.50 -29.68
C VAL A 166 3.65 15.08 -31.14
N GLY A 167 2.40 15.09 -31.62
CA GLY A 167 2.01 14.76 -33.00
C GLY A 167 1.86 13.27 -33.30
N GLU A 168 2.77 12.42 -32.81
CA GLU A 168 2.73 10.96 -33.03
C GLU A 168 2.69 10.18 -31.71
N PRO A 169 1.98 9.03 -31.64
CA PRO A 169 1.97 8.22 -30.43
C PRO A 169 3.36 7.71 -30.07
N ARG A 170 3.78 7.89 -28.81
CA ARG A 170 5.02 7.31 -28.28
C ARG A 170 4.85 5.83 -27.97
N THR A 171 4.71 4.98 -28.98
CA THR A 171 4.37 3.54 -28.83
C THR A 171 5.30 2.82 -27.86
N ARG A 172 6.63 2.88 -28.06
CA ARG A 172 7.62 2.25 -27.17
C ARG A 172 7.45 2.67 -25.71
N LEU A 173 7.25 3.97 -25.46
CA LEU A 173 7.09 4.49 -24.10
C LEU A 173 5.75 4.09 -23.48
N ARG A 174 4.66 4.10 -24.26
CA ARG A 174 3.34 3.64 -23.82
C ARG A 174 3.37 2.15 -23.48
N GLU A 175 4.06 1.35 -24.27
CA GLU A 175 4.28 -0.08 -24.00
C GLU A 175 5.10 -0.32 -22.74
N ALA A 176 6.20 0.41 -22.57
CA ALA A 176 7.03 0.33 -21.37
C ALA A 176 6.22 0.69 -20.11
N ARG A 177 5.44 1.77 -20.16
CA ARG A 177 4.55 2.16 -19.05
C ARG A 177 3.44 1.17 -18.80
N ARG A 178 2.91 0.55 -19.86
CA ARG A 178 1.91 -0.51 -19.74
C ARG A 178 2.49 -1.73 -19.02
N ARG A 179 3.70 -2.18 -19.37
CA ARG A 179 4.40 -3.27 -18.67
C ARG A 179 4.56 -2.97 -17.17
N MET A 180 5.04 -1.78 -16.83
CA MET A 180 5.14 -1.36 -15.42
C MET A 180 3.78 -1.33 -14.71
N ALA A 181 2.74 -0.88 -15.40
CA ALA A 181 1.38 -0.87 -14.84
C ALA A 181 0.79 -2.29 -14.72
N ASP A 182 1.13 -3.22 -15.60
CA ASP A 182 0.75 -4.64 -15.50
C ASP A 182 1.45 -5.28 -14.30
N VAL A 183 2.77 -5.03 -14.10
CA VAL A 183 3.52 -5.45 -12.91
C VAL A 183 2.91 -4.88 -11.63
N ALA A 184 2.63 -3.58 -11.60
CA ALA A 184 1.99 -2.94 -10.44
C ALA A 184 0.56 -3.45 -10.19
N ARG A 185 -0.16 -3.92 -11.22
CA ARG A 185 -1.49 -4.55 -11.07
C ARG A 185 -1.40 -5.98 -10.56
N ALA A 186 -0.38 -6.71 -10.99
CA ALA A 186 -0.04 -8.04 -10.50
C ALA A 186 0.71 -8.00 -9.17
N TRP A 187 1.04 -6.81 -8.67
CA TRP A 187 1.72 -6.61 -7.40
C TRP A 187 0.88 -7.18 -6.26
N GLY A 188 1.35 -8.27 -5.68
CA GLY A 188 1.21 -8.56 -4.26
C GLY A 188 2.49 -8.12 -3.54
N PRO A 189 2.49 -8.00 -2.21
CA PRO A 189 3.74 -7.88 -1.45
C PRO A 189 4.63 -9.07 -1.84
N ALA A 190 5.63 -8.84 -2.68
CA ALA A 190 6.55 -9.88 -3.11
C ALA A 190 7.62 -10.01 -2.02
N LEU A 191 7.68 -11.17 -1.38
CA LEU A 191 8.96 -11.68 -0.90
C LEU A 191 9.74 -12.20 -2.13
N PRO A 192 11.08 -12.14 -2.11
CA PRO A 192 11.90 -12.54 -3.24
C PRO A 192 11.68 -14.02 -3.60
N ALA A 193 11.75 -14.31 -4.90
CA ALA A 193 11.59 -15.64 -5.47
C ALA A 193 12.62 -16.64 -4.90
N ALA A 194 12.14 -17.83 -4.57
CA ALA A 194 12.84 -18.83 -3.77
C ALA A 194 14.02 -19.55 -4.44
N ASP A 195 14.49 -19.15 -5.63
CA ASP A 195 15.31 -20.06 -6.46
C ASP A 195 16.73 -19.61 -6.81
N GLU A 196 17.26 -18.47 -6.34
CA GLU A 196 18.67 -18.12 -6.63
C GLU A 196 19.49 -17.50 -5.47
N ALA A 197 18.98 -17.49 -4.25
CA ALA A 197 19.83 -17.26 -3.07
C ALA A 197 19.98 -18.58 -2.34
N GLN A 198 21.17 -18.87 -1.80
CA GLN A 198 21.25 -19.73 -0.62
C GLN A 198 20.31 -19.11 0.43
N GLY A 199 19.09 -19.63 0.50
CA GLY A 199 17.99 -18.95 1.15
C GLY A 199 18.28 -18.76 2.63
N PHE A 200 17.87 -17.61 3.16
CA PHE A 200 17.76 -17.44 4.61
C PHE A 200 16.56 -18.25 5.09
N VAL A 201 16.75 -19.57 5.26
CA VAL A 201 15.75 -20.44 5.89
C VAL A 201 15.65 -19.99 7.34
N ALA A 202 14.48 -19.48 7.74
CA ALA A 202 14.23 -19.15 9.13
C ALA A 202 14.38 -20.43 9.97
N PRO A 203 15.17 -20.40 11.07
CA PRO A 203 15.24 -21.54 11.95
C PRO A 203 13.87 -21.81 12.58
N GLU A 204 13.68 -23.04 13.07
CA GLU A 204 12.50 -23.36 13.85
C GLU A 204 12.38 -22.39 15.04
N VAL A 205 11.25 -21.69 15.13
CA VAL A 205 11.03 -20.71 16.20
C VAL A 205 10.81 -21.48 17.50
N PRO A 206 11.69 -21.31 18.51
CA PRO A 206 11.55 -22.00 19.79
C PRO A 206 10.31 -21.53 20.54
N GLU A 207 9.69 -22.43 21.30
CA GLU A 207 8.62 -22.07 22.22
C GLU A 207 9.22 -21.30 23.41
N LEU A 208 8.77 -20.06 23.61
CA LEU A 208 9.22 -19.21 24.70
C LEU A 208 8.36 -19.44 25.94
N SER A 209 8.99 -19.76 27.06
CA SER A 209 8.36 -19.88 28.38
C SER A 209 8.08 -18.52 29.02
N GLY A 210 8.77 -17.46 28.57
CA GLY A 210 8.75 -16.13 29.14
C GLY A 210 9.90 -15.85 30.12
N SER A 211 10.62 -16.87 30.57
CA SER A 211 11.74 -16.76 31.51
C SER A 211 13.10 -16.53 30.83
N GLU A 212 13.15 -16.64 29.51
CA GLU A 212 14.35 -16.43 28.71
C GLU A 212 14.85 -14.99 28.90
N SER A 213 16.15 -14.85 29.18
CA SER A 213 16.80 -13.55 29.36
C SER A 213 17.33 -13.03 28.03
N PHE A 214 17.34 -11.70 27.86
CA PHE A 214 17.95 -11.07 26.70
C PHE A 214 19.46 -10.91 26.90
N ASP A 215 20.26 -11.31 25.92
CA ASP A 215 21.71 -11.07 25.96
C ASP A 215 22.00 -9.56 25.87
N GLY A 216 22.72 -9.03 26.86
CA GLY A 216 23.09 -7.61 26.93
C GLY A 216 21.99 -6.67 27.45
N LEU A 217 20.87 -7.20 27.95
CA LEU A 217 19.79 -6.43 28.60
C LEU A 217 19.32 -7.16 29.87
N ASP A 218 19.24 -6.43 30.98
CA ASP A 218 18.70 -6.96 32.25
C ASP A 218 17.16 -7.01 32.21
N ALA A 219 16.62 -7.88 31.37
CA ALA A 219 15.18 -8.15 31.22
C ALA A 219 14.94 -9.55 30.66
N CYS A 220 13.75 -10.10 30.91
CA CYS A 220 13.29 -11.36 30.31
C CYS A 220 12.15 -11.15 29.30
N VAL A 221 11.81 -12.20 28.54
CA VAL A 221 10.72 -12.18 27.56
C VAL A 221 9.38 -11.76 28.20
N THR A 222 9.12 -12.16 29.45
CA THR A 222 7.91 -11.74 30.17
C THR A 222 7.86 -10.22 30.38
N ASP A 223 9.01 -9.57 30.62
CA ASP A 223 9.06 -8.11 30.75
C ASP A 223 8.73 -7.43 29.41
N PHE A 224 9.21 -7.99 28.30
CA PHE A 224 8.83 -7.55 26.96
C PHE A 224 7.32 -7.74 26.70
N TRP A 225 6.75 -8.91 27.04
CA TRP A 225 5.31 -9.15 26.87
C TRP A 225 4.46 -8.21 27.72
N ARG A 226 4.88 -7.93 28.96
CA ARG A 226 4.23 -6.95 29.83
C ARG A 226 4.31 -5.55 29.22
N PHE A 227 5.44 -5.16 28.63
CA PHE A 227 5.57 -3.88 27.94
C PHE A 227 4.68 -3.80 26.69
N ALA A 228 4.70 -4.82 25.83
CA ALA A 228 4.01 -4.82 24.54
C ALA A 228 2.49 -4.99 24.66
N MET A 229 2.02 -5.76 25.65
CA MET A 229 0.61 -6.16 25.82
C MET A 229 0.03 -5.70 27.16
N SER A 230 0.56 -4.62 27.75
CA SER A 230 0.13 -4.08 29.05
C SER A 230 -1.35 -3.71 29.13
N ASP A 231 -1.95 -3.32 28.00
CA ASP A 231 -3.35 -2.90 27.92
C ASP A 231 -4.14 -3.76 26.92
N LEU A 232 -4.83 -4.75 27.48
CA LEU A 232 -5.69 -5.70 26.75
C LEU A 232 -6.88 -5.02 26.05
N ARG A 233 -7.17 -3.74 26.33
CA ARG A 233 -8.28 -2.99 25.73
C ARG A 233 -7.91 -2.38 24.39
N THR A 234 -6.61 -2.24 24.09
CA THR A 234 -6.15 -1.70 22.80
C THR A 234 -6.61 -2.59 21.66
N ASN A 235 -6.82 -2.02 20.47
CA ASN A 235 -7.48 -2.74 19.38
C ASN A 235 -6.71 -4.00 18.91
N ALA A 236 -5.38 -3.94 18.87
CA ALA A 236 -4.56 -5.09 18.52
C ALA A 236 -4.61 -6.17 19.60
N VAL A 237 -4.32 -5.81 20.85
CA VAL A 237 -4.24 -6.77 21.96
C VAL A 237 -5.60 -7.37 22.30
N ARG A 238 -6.69 -6.62 22.14
CA ARG A 238 -8.06 -7.16 22.23
C ARG A 238 -8.37 -8.19 21.15
N GLY A 239 -7.78 -8.02 19.95
CA GLY A 239 -7.80 -9.04 18.90
C GLY A 239 -7.10 -10.32 19.35
N TYR A 240 -5.86 -10.22 19.84
CA TYR A 240 -5.10 -11.37 20.31
C TYR A 240 -5.79 -12.10 21.47
N LEU A 241 -6.40 -11.35 22.39
CA LEU A 241 -7.19 -11.93 23.48
C LEU A 241 -8.43 -12.67 22.95
N ALA A 242 -9.14 -12.11 21.97
CA ALA A 242 -10.27 -12.79 21.36
C ALA A 242 -9.86 -14.10 20.65
N GLU A 243 -8.75 -14.08 19.90
CA GLU A 243 -8.16 -15.28 19.29
C GLU A 243 -7.80 -16.33 20.34
N PHE A 244 -7.14 -15.90 21.43
CA PHE A 244 -6.77 -16.78 22.55
C PHE A 244 -7.99 -17.43 23.20
N LEU A 245 -9.07 -16.67 23.44
CA LEU A 245 -10.31 -17.22 23.98
C LEU A 245 -10.89 -18.29 23.06
N VAL A 246 -10.96 -18.03 21.74
CA VAL A 246 -11.46 -19.01 20.77
C VAL A 246 -10.59 -20.27 20.73
N ALA A 247 -9.25 -20.10 20.68
CA ALA A 247 -8.29 -21.21 20.72
C ALA A 247 -8.47 -22.07 21.97
N ARG A 248 -8.63 -21.45 23.14
CA ARG A 248 -8.87 -22.17 24.40
C ARG A 248 -10.22 -22.88 24.43
N ALA A 249 -11.27 -22.29 23.88
CA ALA A 249 -12.59 -22.91 23.81
C ALA A 249 -12.61 -24.16 22.91
N VAL A 250 -11.92 -24.12 21.76
CA VAL A 250 -11.89 -25.26 20.82
C VAL A 250 -10.80 -26.29 21.15
N GLY A 251 -9.89 -25.99 22.08
CA GLY A 251 -8.79 -26.86 22.46
C GLY A 251 -7.64 -26.86 21.47
N ALA A 252 -7.41 -25.75 20.76
CA ALA A 252 -6.29 -25.62 19.84
C ALA A 252 -4.95 -25.69 20.59
N THR A 253 -3.97 -26.36 20.00
CA THR A 253 -2.62 -26.57 20.58
C THR A 253 -1.53 -25.82 19.80
N GLY A 254 -1.86 -25.26 18.63
CA GLY A 254 -0.93 -24.47 17.83
C GLY A 254 -0.74 -23.05 18.39
N ARG A 255 0.42 -22.45 18.08
CA ARG A 255 0.68 -21.04 18.35
C ARG A 255 -0.02 -20.14 17.33
N ARG A 256 -0.28 -18.89 17.72
CA ARG A 256 -0.67 -17.85 16.78
C ARG A 256 0.47 -17.61 15.77
N VAL A 257 0.15 -17.62 14.49
CA VAL A 257 1.08 -17.28 13.41
C VAL A 257 0.62 -15.98 12.79
N GLU A 258 1.48 -14.96 12.83
CA GLU A 258 1.18 -13.69 12.19
C GLU A 258 1.20 -13.90 10.66
N TRP A 259 0.16 -13.43 9.96
CA TRP A 259 -0.09 -13.59 8.51
C TRP A 259 -0.69 -14.91 8.03
N ASP A 260 -1.07 -15.81 8.94
CA ASP A 260 -1.79 -17.01 8.56
C ASP A 260 -3.16 -16.64 7.95
N PRO A 261 -3.71 -17.44 7.02
CA PRO A 261 -4.90 -17.05 6.27
C PRO A 261 -6.19 -17.16 7.10
N TYR A 262 -6.09 -17.66 8.33
CA TYR A 262 -7.12 -17.73 9.38
C TYR A 262 -6.42 -17.73 10.75
N ASP A 263 -7.16 -17.48 11.83
CA ASP A 263 -6.53 -17.18 13.14
C ASP A 263 -6.34 -18.42 14.03
N VAL A 264 -7.22 -19.43 13.94
CA VAL A 264 -7.19 -20.61 14.84
C VAL A 264 -7.49 -21.90 14.07
N THR A 265 -6.71 -22.96 14.35
CA THR A 265 -6.99 -24.33 13.89
C THR A 265 -7.44 -25.20 15.06
N ALA A 266 -8.66 -25.75 14.99
CA ALA A 266 -9.14 -26.72 15.96
C ALA A 266 -8.45 -28.10 15.77
N PRO A 267 -8.44 -28.98 16.79
CA PRO A 267 -7.81 -30.30 16.70
C PRO A 267 -8.34 -31.20 15.57
N ASP A 268 -9.57 -30.98 15.11
CA ASP A 268 -10.17 -31.72 13.99
C ASP A 268 -9.83 -31.14 12.61
N GLY A 269 -8.95 -30.12 12.56
CA GLY A 269 -8.55 -29.42 11.34
C GLY A 269 -9.47 -28.26 10.93
N THR A 270 -10.52 -27.96 11.70
CA THR A 270 -11.41 -26.82 11.39
C THR A 270 -10.65 -25.50 11.47
N ARG A 271 -10.67 -24.73 10.38
CA ARG A 271 -10.03 -23.41 10.27
C ARG A 271 -11.00 -22.31 10.68
N ILE A 272 -10.57 -21.43 11.58
CA ILE A 272 -11.44 -20.45 12.22
C ILE A 272 -10.86 -19.05 12.05
N GLU A 273 -11.65 -18.13 11.49
CA GLU A 273 -11.37 -16.70 11.45
C GLU A 273 -12.02 -16.02 12.67
N VAL A 274 -11.28 -15.17 13.37
CA VAL A 274 -11.72 -14.43 14.54
C VAL A 274 -11.77 -12.92 14.22
N LYS A 275 -12.86 -12.27 14.62
CA LYS A 275 -12.98 -10.80 14.53
C LYS A 275 -13.41 -10.24 15.86
N SER A 276 -12.71 -9.22 16.37
CA SER A 276 -13.05 -8.59 17.64
C SER A 276 -13.58 -7.17 17.47
N ALA A 277 -14.56 -6.81 18.30
CA ALA A 277 -15.05 -5.44 18.46
C ALA A 277 -15.45 -5.19 19.91
N GLY A 278 -15.64 -3.92 20.28
CA GLY A 278 -16.13 -3.53 21.61
C GLY A 278 -16.81 -2.18 21.55
N TYR A 279 -17.66 -1.88 22.54
CA TYR A 279 -18.28 -0.57 22.67
C TYR A 279 -17.27 0.49 23.11
N LEU A 280 -16.27 0.10 23.90
CA LEU A 280 -15.25 0.99 24.44
C LEU A 280 -13.89 0.84 23.74
N GLN A 281 -13.18 1.96 23.59
CA GLN A 281 -11.78 2.01 23.15
C GLN A 281 -10.87 2.19 24.36
N ALA A 282 -9.57 1.91 24.23
CA ALA A 282 -8.61 2.14 25.32
C ALA A 282 -8.40 3.63 25.67
N TRP A 283 -8.77 4.54 24.75
CA TRP A 283 -8.68 5.99 24.93
C TRP A 283 -10.05 6.63 25.22
N ALA A 284 -10.02 7.87 25.71
CA ALA A 284 -11.23 8.64 26.01
C ALA A 284 -12.10 8.83 24.76
N GLN A 285 -13.40 8.54 24.89
CA GLN A 285 -14.37 8.68 23.82
C GLN A 285 -15.58 9.51 24.27
N ARG A 286 -16.14 10.31 23.36
CA ARG A 286 -17.33 11.14 23.66
C ARG A 286 -18.64 10.34 23.68
N LYS A 287 -18.66 9.17 23.03
CA LYS A 287 -19.79 8.25 22.94
C LYS A 287 -19.27 6.84 22.68
N LEU A 288 -20.07 5.83 23.02
CA LEU A 288 -19.78 4.44 22.70
C LEU A 288 -19.60 4.24 21.19
N SER A 289 -18.65 3.38 20.85
CA SER A 289 -18.46 2.88 19.49
C SER A 289 -19.64 1.99 19.10
N THR A 290 -20.04 2.05 17.83
CA THR A 290 -20.98 1.08 17.26
C THR A 290 -20.18 -0.11 16.74
N PRO A 291 -20.31 -1.31 17.33
CA PRO A 291 -19.60 -2.49 16.84
C PRO A 291 -20.02 -2.83 15.41
N MET A 292 -19.04 -2.94 14.52
CA MET A 292 -19.23 -3.25 13.11
C MET A 292 -18.22 -4.31 12.70
N PHE A 293 -18.68 -5.35 12.02
CA PHE A 293 -17.85 -6.43 11.52
C PHE A 293 -17.87 -6.44 10.00
N ARG A 294 -16.75 -6.76 9.38
CA ARG A 294 -16.64 -6.89 7.92
C ARG A 294 -15.72 -8.05 7.60
N VAL A 295 -16.17 -8.91 6.69
CA VAL A 295 -15.37 -10.00 6.13
C VAL A 295 -15.42 -9.89 4.61
N ALA A 296 -14.27 -10.07 3.97
CA ALA A 296 -14.15 -10.09 2.52
C ALA A 296 -13.17 -11.21 2.14
N ALA A 297 -13.34 -11.76 0.93
CA ALA A 297 -12.40 -12.72 0.38
C ALA A 297 -10.98 -12.12 0.40
N ALA A 298 -9.99 -12.89 0.83
CA ALA A 298 -8.60 -12.48 0.95
C ALA A 298 -7.71 -13.49 0.21
N SER A 299 -6.60 -13.00 -0.33
CA SER A 299 -5.54 -13.90 -0.77
C SER A 299 -4.95 -14.58 0.47
N ALA A 300 -4.63 -15.86 0.38
CA ALA A 300 -3.90 -16.58 1.42
C ALA A 300 -2.40 -16.41 1.20
N TRP A 301 -1.65 -16.15 2.27
CA TRP A 301 -0.20 -16.22 2.22
C TRP A 301 0.24 -17.69 2.19
N ASN A 302 1.10 -18.06 1.23
CA ASN A 302 1.76 -19.36 1.21
C ASN A 302 3.23 -19.16 1.62
N ALA A 303 3.56 -19.62 2.82
CA ALA A 303 4.91 -19.51 3.38
C ALA A 303 5.95 -20.37 2.64
N GLU A 304 5.54 -21.48 2.02
CA GLU A 304 6.44 -22.35 1.24
C GLU A 304 6.85 -21.70 -0.09
N THR A 305 5.92 -21.02 -0.75
CA THR A 305 6.17 -20.36 -2.04
C THR A 305 6.50 -18.87 -1.91
N GLY A 306 6.49 -18.32 -0.70
CA GLY A 306 6.73 -16.91 -0.43
C GLY A 306 5.79 -15.98 -1.19
N SER A 307 4.54 -16.41 -1.44
CA SER A 307 3.62 -15.69 -2.32
C SER A 307 2.17 -15.74 -1.85
N TRP A 308 1.41 -14.72 -2.26
CA TRP A 308 -0.03 -14.67 -2.03
C TRP A 308 -0.78 -15.46 -3.11
N SER A 309 -1.87 -16.13 -2.74
CA SER A 309 -2.75 -16.79 -3.71
C SER A 309 -3.32 -15.79 -4.71
N ALA A 310 -3.27 -16.14 -6.00
CA ALA A 310 -3.83 -15.32 -7.08
C ALA A 310 -5.35 -15.16 -6.97
N GLU A 311 -6.04 -16.19 -6.48
CA GLU A 311 -7.46 -16.16 -6.20
C GLU A 311 -7.72 -15.71 -4.76
N ARG A 312 -8.64 -14.76 -4.60
CA ARG A 312 -9.14 -14.33 -3.29
C ARG A 312 -10.27 -15.25 -2.87
N GLN A 313 -10.18 -15.82 -1.68
CA GLN A 313 -11.18 -16.75 -1.17
C GLN A 313 -11.47 -16.51 0.31
N PHE A 314 -12.44 -17.25 0.84
CA PHE A 314 -12.72 -17.32 2.28
C PHE A 314 -11.90 -18.47 2.86
N ASN A 315 -10.86 -18.14 3.60
CA ASN A 315 -9.83 -19.11 3.99
C ASN A 315 -10.19 -19.92 5.24
N ALA A 316 -11.18 -19.48 6.01
CA ALA A 316 -11.71 -20.19 7.17
C ALA A 316 -13.01 -20.94 6.86
N ASP A 317 -13.24 -22.02 7.57
CA ASP A 317 -14.47 -22.83 7.54
C ASP A 317 -15.55 -22.23 8.47
N VAL A 318 -15.12 -21.65 9.58
CA VAL A 318 -15.97 -21.00 10.60
C VAL A 318 -15.47 -19.59 10.88
N TYR A 319 -16.41 -18.68 11.13
CA TYR A 319 -16.14 -17.29 11.50
C TYR A 319 -16.73 -17.00 12.88
N VAL A 320 -15.88 -16.53 13.80
CA VAL A 320 -16.26 -16.16 15.16
C VAL A 320 -16.10 -14.65 15.35
N PHE A 321 -17.21 -13.97 15.61
CA PHE A 321 -17.23 -12.53 15.90
C PHE A 321 -17.37 -12.33 17.40
N CYS A 322 -16.31 -11.82 18.01
CA CYS A 322 -16.17 -11.61 19.44
C CYS A 322 -16.52 -10.15 19.78
N LEU A 323 -17.54 -9.94 20.59
CA LEU A 323 -17.96 -8.65 21.09
C LEU A 323 -17.60 -8.53 22.57
N GLN A 324 -16.74 -7.56 22.92
CA GLN A 324 -16.60 -7.12 24.31
C GLN A 324 -17.74 -6.16 24.66
N THR A 325 -18.45 -6.46 25.73
CA THR A 325 -19.79 -5.91 26.01
C THR A 325 -19.82 -4.77 27.02
N ALA A 326 -18.72 -4.47 27.71
CA ALA A 326 -18.68 -3.41 28.71
C ALA A 326 -18.98 -2.03 28.08
N LYS A 327 -19.75 -1.22 28.80
CA LYS A 327 -20.20 0.11 28.35
C LYS A 327 -19.71 1.26 29.22
N THR A 328 -19.04 0.96 30.34
CA THR A 328 -18.33 1.93 31.17
C THR A 328 -16.87 1.48 31.33
N HIS A 329 -15.95 2.42 31.50
CA HIS A 329 -14.55 2.08 31.76
C HIS A 329 -14.34 1.48 33.16
N GLU A 330 -15.24 1.77 34.09
CA GLU A 330 -15.25 1.24 35.45
C GLU A 330 -15.59 -0.25 35.46
N ASP A 331 -16.56 -0.67 34.65
CA ASP A 331 -17.00 -2.06 34.58
C ASP A 331 -16.17 -2.91 33.59
N TYR A 332 -15.31 -2.29 32.76
CA TYR A 332 -14.51 -3.04 31.78
C TYR A 332 -13.40 -3.80 32.48
N ASP A 333 -13.58 -5.12 32.62
CA ASP A 333 -12.54 -6.05 33.03
C ASP A 333 -12.14 -6.96 31.84
N PRO A 334 -10.94 -6.78 31.25
CA PRO A 334 -10.50 -7.64 30.15
C PRO A 334 -10.30 -9.11 30.56
N LEU A 335 -10.18 -9.41 31.86
CA LEU A 335 -10.00 -10.77 32.38
C LEU A 335 -11.33 -11.48 32.66
N ASP A 336 -12.43 -10.73 32.74
CA ASP A 336 -13.77 -11.28 32.90
C ASP A 336 -14.31 -11.77 31.55
N VAL A 337 -14.19 -13.08 31.34
CA VAL A 337 -14.64 -13.75 30.12
C VAL A 337 -16.17 -13.64 29.93
N SER A 338 -16.95 -13.42 31.00
CA SER A 338 -18.40 -13.23 30.89
C SER A 338 -18.79 -11.93 30.17
N GLN A 339 -17.85 -10.98 30.05
CA GLN A 339 -18.03 -9.74 29.28
C GLN A 339 -17.89 -9.93 27.77
N TRP A 340 -17.70 -11.17 27.30
CA TRP A 340 -17.60 -11.51 25.88
C TRP A 340 -18.83 -12.24 25.36
N GLN A 341 -19.29 -11.82 24.19
CA GLN A 341 -20.33 -12.49 23.41
C GLN A 341 -19.77 -12.92 22.06
N PHE A 342 -20.15 -14.12 21.62
CA PHE A 342 -19.60 -14.74 20.41
C PHE A 342 -20.71 -15.06 19.42
N TYR A 343 -20.61 -14.52 18.21
CA TYR A 343 -21.48 -14.90 17.10
C TYR A 343 -20.70 -15.85 16.19
N VAL A 344 -21.28 -17.00 15.86
CA VAL A 344 -20.60 -18.05 15.10
C VAL A 344 -21.35 -18.34 13.81
N ALA A 345 -20.65 -18.33 12.68
CA ALA A 345 -21.23 -18.61 11.38
C ALA A 345 -20.33 -19.52 10.53
N ASP A 346 -20.96 -20.37 9.72
CA ASP A 346 -20.28 -21.13 8.68
C ASP A 346 -19.85 -20.22 7.51
N ARG A 347 -18.82 -20.66 6.78
CA ARG A 347 -18.28 -19.97 5.60
C ARG A 347 -19.33 -19.60 4.56
N MET A 348 -20.27 -20.49 4.24
CA MET A 348 -21.28 -20.27 3.20
C MET A 348 -22.18 -19.08 3.55
N ARG A 349 -22.59 -18.93 4.81
CA ARG A 349 -23.34 -17.75 5.27
C ARG A 349 -22.53 -16.46 5.09
N ILE A 350 -21.25 -16.48 5.43
CA ILE A 350 -20.37 -15.31 5.29
C ILE A 350 -20.20 -14.91 3.82
N GLU A 351 -20.00 -15.87 2.92
CA GLU A 351 -19.84 -15.63 1.47
C GLU A 351 -21.02 -14.83 0.89
N ARG A 352 -22.25 -15.21 1.27
CA ARG A 352 -23.49 -14.54 0.82
C ARG A 352 -23.64 -13.08 1.28
N ARG A 353 -22.90 -12.65 2.30
CA ARG A 353 -22.90 -11.26 2.81
C ARG A 353 -21.54 -10.57 2.71
N SER A 354 -20.65 -11.10 1.88
CA SER A 354 -19.28 -10.63 1.74
C SER A 354 -19.16 -9.13 1.44
N ALA A 355 -18.09 -8.53 1.95
CA ALA A 355 -17.68 -7.14 1.73
C ALA A 355 -18.65 -6.04 2.23
N VAL A 356 -19.75 -6.38 2.89
CA VAL A 356 -20.66 -5.44 3.56
C VAL A 356 -20.36 -5.37 5.06
N SER A 357 -20.34 -4.15 5.62
CA SER A 357 -20.21 -3.98 7.08
C SER A 357 -21.51 -4.37 7.78
N MET A 358 -21.41 -5.27 8.76
CA MET A 358 -22.53 -5.80 9.54
C MET A 358 -22.51 -5.22 10.95
N GLY A 359 -23.55 -4.48 11.32
CA GLY A 359 -23.83 -4.17 12.72
C GLY A 359 -24.47 -5.36 13.44
N LEU A 360 -24.61 -5.27 14.76
CA LEU A 360 -25.10 -6.38 15.60
C LEU A 360 -26.43 -6.99 15.13
N PRO A 361 -27.46 -6.23 14.70
CA PRO A 361 -28.70 -6.85 14.20
C PRO A 361 -28.49 -7.67 12.92
N ALA A 362 -27.66 -7.17 11.99
CA ALA A 362 -27.35 -7.88 10.74
C ALA A 362 -26.51 -9.12 11.01
N LEU A 363 -25.60 -9.05 11.98
CA LEU A 363 -24.79 -10.19 12.43
C LEU A 363 -25.67 -11.25 13.10
N ALA A 364 -26.59 -10.85 13.98
CA ALA A 364 -27.52 -11.78 14.62
C ALA A 364 -28.44 -12.47 13.61
N ALA A 365 -28.89 -11.75 12.58
CA ALA A 365 -29.66 -12.34 11.48
C ALA A 365 -28.84 -13.34 10.63
N LEU A 366 -27.50 -13.24 10.65
CA LEU A 366 -26.61 -14.12 9.89
C LEU A 366 -26.16 -15.35 10.70
N ALA A 367 -25.71 -15.11 11.93
CA ALA A 367 -25.06 -16.08 12.80
C ALA A 367 -26.00 -16.67 13.88
N GLY A 368 -27.18 -16.07 14.07
CA GLY A 368 -28.04 -16.36 15.22
C GLY A 368 -27.72 -15.48 16.43
N GLN A 369 -28.34 -15.80 17.56
CA GLN A 369 -28.04 -15.10 18.83
C GLN A 369 -26.62 -15.41 19.29
N PRO A 370 -25.94 -14.46 19.96
CA PRO A 370 -24.61 -14.72 20.47
C PRO A 370 -24.66 -15.77 21.58
N VAL A 371 -23.58 -16.54 21.68
CA VAL A 371 -23.33 -17.47 22.78
C VAL A 371 -22.33 -16.87 23.76
N LEU A 372 -22.33 -17.37 25.00
CA LEU A 372 -21.28 -17.08 25.97
C LEU A 372 -20.11 -18.05 25.79
N TYR A 373 -18.99 -17.75 26.43
CA TYR A 373 -17.76 -18.54 26.31
C TYR A 373 -17.96 -20.03 26.61
N ALA A 374 -18.78 -20.38 27.61
CA ALA A 374 -19.07 -21.76 27.99
C ALA A 374 -19.65 -22.60 26.83
N ASP A 375 -20.41 -21.97 25.95
CA ASP A 375 -21.11 -22.61 24.83
C ASP A 375 -20.38 -22.43 23.48
N LEU A 376 -19.28 -21.64 23.47
CA LEU A 376 -18.55 -21.30 22.25
C LEU A 376 -18.04 -22.53 21.50
N ARG A 377 -17.51 -23.52 22.21
CA ARG A 377 -17.03 -24.77 21.60
C ARG A 377 -18.14 -25.49 20.82
N ALA A 378 -19.31 -25.64 21.44
CA ALA A 378 -20.45 -26.31 20.83
C ALA A 378 -20.95 -25.54 19.60
N ALA A 379 -20.98 -24.21 19.66
CA ALA A 379 -21.37 -23.37 18.54
C ALA A 379 -20.40 -23.47 17.35
N VAL A 380 -19.08 -23.52 17.60
CA VAL A 380 -18.07 -23.71 16.54
C VAL A 380 -18.21 -25.07 15.87
N VAL A 381 -18.36 -26.15 16.66
CA VAL A 381 -18.57 -27.50 16.12
C VAL A 381 -19.82 -27.55 15.24
N ALA A 382 -20.95 -27.02 15.72
CA ALA A 382 -22.19 -27.01 14.97
C ALA A 382 -22.08 -26.22 13.64
N ALA A 383 -21.37 -25.09 13.64
CA ALA A 383 -21.14 -24.31 12.43
C ALA A 383 -20.23 -25.05 11.43
N ALA A 384 -19.17 -25.72 11.93
CA ALA A 384 -18.28 -26.52 11.10
C ALA A 384 -19.03 -27.69 10.43
N GLU A 385 -19.88 -28.40 11.17
CA GLU A 385 -20.71 -29.48 10.65
C GLU A 385 -21.72 -28.99 9.60
N ALA A 386 -22.42 -27.88 9.87
CA ALA A 386 -23.37 -27.29 8.93
C ALA A 386 -22.71 -26.91 7.58
N GLY A 387 -21.47 -26.43 7.64
CA GLY A 387 -20.67 -26.09 6.45
C GLY A 387 -20.19 -27.29 5.63
N ARG A 388 -20.14 -28.51 6.21
CA ARG A 388 -19.72 -29.75 5.50
C ARG A 388 -20.87 -30.45 4.76
N VAL A 389 -22.13 -30.18 5.14
CA VAL A 389 -23.34 -30.85 4.62
C VAL A 389 -24.03 -30.06 3.50
N SER A 390 -23.65 -28.79 3.30
CA SER A 390 -24.15 -27.90 2.24
C SER A 390 -23.17 -27.84 1.08
#